data_AF-A0A267EDH8-F1
#
_entry.id   AF-A0A267EDH8-F1
#
_cell.length_a   1.000
_cell.length_b   1.000
_cell.length_c   1.000
_cell.angle_alpha   90.00
_cell.angle_beta   90.00
_cell.angle_gamma   90.00
#
_symmetry.space_group_name_H-M   'P 1'
#
loop_
_entity.id
_entity.type
_entity.pdbx_description
1 polymer ?
#
loop_
_entity_poly.entity_id
_entity_poly.type
_entity_poly.pdbx_seq_one_letter_code
_entity_poly.pdbx_strand_id
1 'polypeptide(L)' 'MLYRKGLVMQLPLLFSLCMHQPVSRAMASSASGTVYDFSAKTIDGDMVSLSKYKGRVLVVTNVACL' A
#
# COMPACT_ATOMS: atom_id res chain seq x y z
N MET A 1 -49.15 -3.32 -12.44
CA MET A 1 -48.39 -2.73 -11.31
C MET A 1 -47.56 -3.76 -10.50
N LEU A 2 -47.22 -4.95 -11.04
CA LEU A 2 -46.40 -5.94 -10.33
C LEU A 2 -44.92 -5.95 -10.79
N TYR A 3 -44.64 -5.58 -12.04
CA TYR A 3 -43.30 -5.63 -12.63
C TYR A 3 -42.36 -4.48 -12.21
N ARG A 4 -42.90 -3.34 -11.75
CA ARG A 4 -42.09 -2.19 -11.28
C ARG A 4 -41.52 -2.36 -9.87
N LYS A 5 -42.07 -3.27 -9.07
CA LYS A 5 -41.63 -3.53 -7.69
C LYS A 5 -40.47 -4.53 -7.61
N GLY A 6 -40.33 -5.44 -8.58
CA GLY A 6 -39.26 -6.45 -8.61
C GLY A 6 -37.88 -5.89 -8.96
N LEU A 7 -37.80 -4.97 -9.94
CA LEU A 7 -36.54 -4.36 -10.39
C LEU A 7 -35.86 -3.52 -9.29
N VAL A 8 -36.65 -2.83 -8.46
CA VAL A 8 -36.16 -1.98 -7.36
C VAL A 8 -35.66 -2.83 -6.18
N MET A 9 -36.17 -4.06 -6.01
CA MET A 9 -35.79 -4.97 -4.92
C MET A 9 -34.51 -5.78 -5.23
N GLN A 10 -34.09 -5.86 -6.50
CA GLN A 10 -32.82 -6.53 -6.88
C GLN A 10 -31.60 -5.61 -6.87
N LEU A 11 -31.81 -4.30 -6.98
CA LEU A 11 -30.75 -3.30 -6.96
C LEU A 11 -29.93 -3.25 -5.64
N PRO A 12 -30.54 -3.34 -4.43
CA PRO A 12 -29.75 -3.38 -3.19
C PRO A 12 -29.06 -4.73 -2.95
N LEU A 13 -29.59 -5.82 -3.50
CA LEU A 13 -28.99 -7.17 -3.42
C LEU A 13 -27.70 -7.27 -4.23
N LEU A 14 -27.67 -6.67 -5.42
CA LEU A 14 -26.44 -6.55 -6.24
C LEU A 14 -25.40 -5.63 -5.58
N PHE A 15 -25.84 -4.58 -4.87
CA PHE A 15 -24.92 -3.66 -4.17
C PHE A 15 -24.23 -4.34 -2.97
N SER A 16 -24.94 -5.22 -2.26
CA SER A 16 -24.41 -5.97 -1.10
C SER A 16 -23.41 -7.08 -1.49
N LEU A 17 -23.61 -7.73 -2.65
CA LEU A 17 -22.62 -8.68 -3.19
C LEU A 17 -21.32 -7.99 -3.63
N CYS A 18 -21.39 -6.74 -4.10
CA CYS A 18 -20.22 -6.01 -4.59
C CYS A 18 -19.27 -5.58 -3.45
N MET A 19 -19.77 -5.48 -2.22
CA MET A 19 -19.00 -5.07 -1.04
C MET A 19 -18.44 -6.25 -0.22
N HIS A 20 -18.69 -7.50 -0.62
CA HIS A 20 -18.08 -8.70 -0.02
C HIS A 20 -16.73 -9.07 -0.67
N GLN A 21 -16.01 -8.10 -1.20
CA GLN A 21 -14.66 -8.37 -1.70
C GLN A 21 -13.80 -8.91 -0.54
N PRO A 22 -13.22 -10.12 -0.67
CA PRO A 22 -12.23 -10.57 0.28
C PRO A 22 -11.04 -9.62 0.11
N VAL A 23 -10.86 -8.74 1.09
CA VAL A 23 -9.65 -7.94 1.21
C VAL A 23 -8.53 -8.94 1.39
N SER A 24 -7.88 -9.31 0.28
CA SER A 24 -6.69 -10.12 0.29
C SER A 24 -5.64 -9.28 1.00
N ARG A 25 -5.45 -9.53 2.30
CA ARG A 25 -4.31 -9.00 3.04
C ARG A 25 -3.09 -9.60 2.37
N ALA A 26 -2.45 -8.83 1.49
CA ALA A 26 -1.08 -9.12 1.11
C ALA A 26 -0.29 -9.19 2.41
N MET A 27 0.08 -10.41 2.81
CA MET A 27 1.02 -10.58 3.90
C MET A 27 2.30 -9.94 3.43
N ALA A 28 2.66 -8.82 4.04
CA ALA A 28 3.99 -8.26 3.87
C ALA A 28 4.96 -9.37 4.26
N SER A 29 5.61 -9.99 3.27
CA SER A 29 6.73 -10.88 3.52
C SER A 29 7.73 -10.05 4.30
N SER A 30 8.00 -10.44 5.53
CA SER A 30 9.08 -9.84 6.32
C SER A 30 10.34 -9.87 5.46
N ALA A 31 10.72 -8.71 4.93
CA ALA A 31 11.89 -8.60 4.09
C ALA A 31 13.08 -8.99 4.97
N SER A 32 13.66 -10.18 4.74
CA SER A 32 14.91 -10.57 5.38
C SER A 32 15.99 -9.68 4.78
N GLY A 33 16.51 -8.73 5.55
CA GLY A 33 17.50 -7.80 5.05
C GLY A 33 17.91 -6.78 6.11
N THR A 34 19.05 -6.16 5.87
CA THR A 34 19.52 -5.01 6.64
C THR A 34 19.26 -3.74 5.84
N VAL A 35 19.40 -2.57 6.48
CA VAL A 35 19.31 -1.28 5.77
C VAL A 35 20.32 -1.18 4.61
N TYR A 36 21.41 -1.95 4.65
CA TYR A 36 22.47 -1.93 3.65
C TYR A 36 22.06 -2.51 2.29
N ASP A 37 20.96 -3.27 2.23
CA ASP A 37 20.47 -3.89 0.99
C ASP A 37 19.69 -2.91 0.11
N PHE A 38 19.47 -1.68 0.59
CA PHE A 38 18.68 -0.65 -0.07
C PHE A 38 19.53 0.47 -0.65
N SER A 39 18.98 1.14 -1.65
CA SER A 39 19.49 2.40 -2.19
C SER A 39 18.38 3.44 -2.24
N ALA A 40 18.74 4.71 -2.16
CA ALA A 40 17.82 5.83 -2.24
C ALA A 40 18.33 6.86 -3.25
N LYS A 41 17.39 7.51 -3.93
CA LYS A 41 17.69 8.65 -4.81
C LYS A 41 17.85 9.90 -3.95
N THR A 42 18.92 10.66 -4.16
CA THR A 42 19.13 11.96 -3.51
C THR A 42 18.21 13.02 -4.10
N ILE A 43 18.12 14.18 -3.45
CA ILE A 43 17.33 15.32 -3.96
C ILE A 43 17.85 15.83 -5.31
N ASP A 44 19.16 15.68 -5.58
CA ASP A 44 19.79 16.03 -6.86
C ASP A 44 19.65 14.95 -7.93
N GLY A 45 19.18 13.76 -7.53
CA GLY A 45 18.80 12.68 -8.43
C GLY A 45 19.78 11.51 -8.55
N ASP A 46 20.86 11.51 -7.78
CA ASP A 46 21.84 10.42 -7.76
C ASP A 46 21.34 9.22 -6.96
N MET A 47 21.64 8.00 -7.43
CA MET A 47 21.33 6.78 -6.69
C MET A 47 22.44 6.48 -5.68
N VAL A 48 22.11 6.41 -4.39
CA VAL A 48 23.07 6.19 -3.30
C VAL A 48 22.69 4.94 -2.50
N SER A 49 23.62 3.99 -2.40
CA SER A 49 23.44 2.83 -1.52
C SER A 49 23.56 3.21 -0.04
N LEU A 50 22.66 2.69 0.79
CA LEU A 50 22.68 2.89 2.24
C LEU A 50 23.80 2.10 2.94
N SER A 51 24.40 1.12 2.25
CA SER A 51 25.60 0.39 2.71
C SER A 51 26.76 1.31 3.09
N LYS A 52 26.84 2.51 2.49
CA LYS A 52 27.88 3.51 2.80
C LYS A 52 27.87 3.98 4.26
N TYR A 53 26.78 3.77 4.99
CA TYR A 53 26.65 4.16 6.40
C TYR A 53 26.89 2.99 7.38
N LYS A 54 27.48 1.88 6.92
CA LYS A 54 27.80 0.73 7.78
C LYS A 54 28.65 1.13 8.98
N GLY A 55 28.29 0.61 10.16
CA GLY A 55 28.94 0.93 11.42
C GLY A 55 28.49 2.26 12.06
N ARG A 56 27.47 2.92 11.52
CA ARG A 56 26.86 4.12 12.09
C ARG A 56 25.42 3.84 12.52
N VAL A 57 24.91 4.67 13.43
CA VAL A 57 23.47 4.71 13.76
C VAL A 57 22.77 5.56 12.70
N LEU A 58 21.66 5.07 12.16
CA LEU A 58 20.85 5.77 11.16
C LEU A 58 19.48 6.12 11.75
N VAL A 59 19.05 7.37 11.59
CA VAL A 59 17.68 7.81 11.85
C VAL A 59 17.02 8.08 10.50
N VAL A 60 15.91 7.38 10.23
CA VAL A 60 15.14 7.53 8.98
C VAL A 60 13.83 8.24 9.32
N THR A 61 13.58 9.37 8.65
CA THR A 61 12.41 10.21 8.92
C THR A 61 11.68 10.54 7.62
N ASN A 62 10.37 10.36 7.63
CA ASN A 62 9.49 10.87 6.59
C ASN A 62 9.24 12.38 6.83
N VAL A 63 9.46 13.21 5.82
CA VAL A 63 9.30 14.66 5.87
C VAL A 63 8.34 15.13 4.78
N ALA A 64 7.64 16.24 5.00
CA ALA A 64 6.73 16.86 4.03
C ALA A 64 6.82 18.39 4.13
N CYS A 65 6.60 19.09 3.02
CA CYS A 65 6.36 20.54 3.01
C CYS A 65 4.84 20.82 3.02
N LEU A 66 4.46 21.98 3.54
CA LEU A 66 3.06 22.45 3.62
C LEU A 66 2.51 22.86 2.25
#